data_AF-A0A1W9QDX5-F1
#
_entry.id   AF-A0A1W9QDX5-F1
#
_cell.length_a   1.000
_cell.length_b   1.000
_cell.length_c   1.000
_cell.angle_alpha   90.00
_cell.angle_beta   90.00
_cell.angle_gamma   90.00
#
_symmetry.space_group_name_H-M   'P 1'
#
loop_
_entity.id
_entity.type
_entity.pdbx_description
1 polymer ?
#
loop_
_entity_poly.entity_id
_entity_poly.type
_entity_poly.pdbx_seq_one_letter_code
_entity_poly.pdbx_strand_id
1 'polypeptide(L)'
;MGLAAISLFVLGGVSAVSAASDTTVQELEAQGPAPTASQMLEKARAILADAERSTQSATQSLRSARKENDVVKSLCLDDKLAQLEVARATVEERVLSLEGAIQANNAEGIEHDFSVVSALGDRIGSLANEAGQCIGEDRTSEGTGSSLQVTFDPAIPTTDTSSLPLGPNISTPPLAASATF
;
A
#
# COMPACT_ATOMS: atom_id res chain seq x y z
N MET A 1 -32.19 -40.67 56.92
CA MET A 1 -33.42 -40.36 56.15
C MET A 1 -33.03 -39.25 55.17
N GLY A 2 -32.94 -39.40 53.86
CA GLY A 2 -33.20 -40.48 52.91
C GLY A 2 -32.87 -40.01 51.48
N LEU A 3 -32.65 -40.98 50.58
CA LEU A 3 -32.70 -40.98 49.09
C LEU A 3 -31.90 -39.91 48.30
N ALA A 4 -30.86 -40.22 47.52
CA ALA A 4 -30.65 -41.13 46.36
C ALA A 4 -30.89 -40.48 44.98
N ALA A 5 -29.85 -40.43 44.13
CA ALA A 5 -29.84 -40.58 42.65
C ALA A 5 -28.41 -40.31 42.13
N ILE A 6 -27.58 -41.34 41.89
CA ILE A 6 -27.29 -41.94 40.58
C ILE A 6 -26.93 -40.90 39.51
N SER A 7 -25.63 -40.79 39.21
CA SER A 7 -25.18 -40.46 37.84
C SER A 7 -23.98 -41.31 37.47
N LEU A 8 -24.13 -41.93 36.32
CA LEU A 8 -23.38 -43.03 35.75
C LEU A 8 -22.03 -42.53 35.22
N PHE A 9 -20.96 -43.25 35.55
CA PHE A 9 -19.62 -43.05 35.01
C PHE A 9 -19.59 -43.65 33.58
N VAL A 10 -19.66 -42.82 32.55
CA VAL A 10 -19.41 -43.25 31.17
C VAL A 10 -17.98 -42.85 30.80
N LEU A 11 -17.12 -43.86 30.70
CA LEU A 11 -15.84 -43.78 29.99
C LEU A 11 -16.14 -43.45 28.52
N GLY A 12 -15.89 -42.21 28.13
CA GLY A 12 -15.82 -41.77 26.74
C GLY A 12 -14.54 -41.00 26.54
N GLY A 13 -13.52 -41.64 25.96
CA GLY A 13 -12.28 -40.98 25.58
C GLY A 13 -12.54 -39.98 24.47
N VAL A 14 -12.11 -38.74 24.67
CA VAL A 14 -11.73 -37.83 23.60
C VAL A 14 -10.39 -37.21 24.01
N SER A 15 -9.39 -37.36 23.14
CA SER A 15 -8.10 -36.72 23.29
C SER A 15 -8.29 -35.21 23.19
N ALA A 16 -8.20 -34.50 24.31
CA ALA A 16 -8.07 -33.04 24.28
C ALA A 16 -6.65 -32.71 23.81
N VAL A 17 -6.53 -32.29 22.57
CA VAL A 17 -5.36 -31.57 22.06
C VAL A 17 -5.22 -30.29 22.89
N SER A 18 -4.12 -30.14 23.62
CA SER A 18 -3.79 -28.87 24.28
C SER A 18 -3.29 -27.89 23.23
N ALA A 19 -4.21 -27.28 22.49
CA ALA A 19 -3.97 -25.99 21.85
C ALA A 19 -4.32 -24.90 22.87
N ALA A 20 -3.49 -24.78 23.91
CA ALA A 20 -3.41 -23.55 24.67
C ALA A 20 -2.65 -22.55 23.79
N SER A 21 -3.36 -21.96 22.84
CA SER A 21 -3.03 -20.63 22.37
C SER A 21 -3.26 -19.71 23.57
N ASP A 22 -2.22 -19.57 24.38
CA ASP A 22 -2.06 -18.49 25.33
C ASP A 22 -1.99 -17.21 24.48
N THR A 23 -3.17 -16.71 24.08
CA THR A 23 -3.30 -15.32 23.68
C THR A 23 -3.14 -14.52 24.95
N THR A 24 -1.89 -14.36 25.37
CA THR A 24 -1.49 -13.17 26.09
C THR A 24 -1.95 -12.03 25.20
N VAL A 25 -3.05 -11.40 25.60
CA VAL A 25 -3.35 -10.03 25.22
C VAL A 25 -2.15 -9.24 25.72
N GLN A 26 -1.15 -9.12 24.86
CA GLN A 26 0.01 -8.30 25.12
C GLN A 26 -0.53 -6.89 24.98
N GLU A 27 -1.04 -6.40 26.10
CA GLU A 27 -1.27 -5.01 26.41
C GLU A 27 -0.08 -4.24 25.81
N LEU A 28 -0.33 -3.60 24.68
CA LEU A 28 0.60 -2.75 23.97
C LEU A 28 0.70 -1.43 24.76
N GLU A 29 1.14 -1.51 26.01
CA GLU A 29 1.44 -0.34 26.82
C GLU A 29 2.93 -0.03 26.66
N ALA A 30 3.24 0.70 25.59
CA ALA A 30 4.35 1.64 25.57
C ALA A 30 4.10 2.73 24.50
N GLN A 31 2.88 3.27 24.43
CA GLN A 31 2.71 4.60 23.87
C GLN A 31 3.35 5.58 24.87
N GLY A 32 4.46 6.19 24.48
CA GLY A 32 5.05 7.30 25.22
C GLY A 32 4.02 8.42 25.48
N PRO A 33 4.36 9.43 26.30
CA PRO A 33 3.46 10.53 26.57
C PRO A 33 2.90 11.12 25.27
N ALA A 34 1.58 11.36 25.24
CA ALA A 34 0.91 11.94 24.09
C ALA A 34 1.62 13.23 23.66
N PRO A 35 1.75 13.49 22.34
CA PRO A 35 2.49 14.65 21.86
C PRO A 35 1.84 15.95 22.36
N THR A 36 2.65 16.93 22.73
CA THR A 36 2.15 18.26 23.11
C THR A 36 1.64 19.01 21.88
N ALA A 37 0.78 20.02 22.07
CA ALA A 37 0.31 20.89 20.99
C ALA A 37 1.47 21.51 20.18
N SER A 38 2.57 21.89 20.84
CA SER A 38 3.76 22.42 20.14
C SER A 38 4.45 21.35 19.28
N GLN A 39 4.54 20.11 19.77
CA GLN A 39 5.10 18.99 19.01
C GLN A 39 4.19 18.59 17.83
N MET A 40 2.87 18.63 18.01
CA MET A 40 1.90 18.40 16.95
C MET A 40 2.07 19.44 15.84
N LEU A 41 2.18 20.73 16.20
CA LEU A 41 2.38 21.81 15.23
C LEU A 41 3.72 21.67 14.48
N GLU A 42 4.79 21.33 15.18
CA GLU A 42 6.10 21.10 14.56
C GLU A 42 6.04 19.95 13.54
N LYS A 43 5.43 18.83 13.90
CA LYS A 43 5.20 17.70 12.99
C LYS A 43 4.31 18.08 11.80
N ALA A 44 3.24 18.83 12.04
CA ALA A 44 2.34 19.28 10.98
C ALA A 44 3.07 20.18 9.95
N ARG A 45 3.94 21.07 10.42
CA ARG A 45 4.79 21.90 9.55
C ARG A 45 5.83 21.08 8.80
N ALA A 46 6.38 20.03 9.41
CA ALA A 46 7.27 19.10 8.71
C ALA A 46 6.55 18.38 7.57
N ILE A 47 5.31 17.92 7.79
CA ILE A 47 4.47 17.31 6.75
C ILE A 47 4.20 18.31 5.60
N LEU A 48 3.91 19.58 5.91
CA LEU A 48 3.75 20.61 4.89
C LEU A 48 5.03 20.80 4.05
N ALA A 49 6.20 20.89 4.70
CA ALA A 49 7.49 21.00 4.01
C ALA A 49 7.78 19.77 3.13
N ASP A 50 7.41 18.58 3.57
CA ASP A 50 7.53 17.35 2.79
C ASP A 50 6.57 17.33 1.59
N ALA A 51 5.36 17.85 1.77
CA ALA A 51 4.40 18.05 0.68
C ALA A 51 4.95 18.99 -0.39
N GLU A 52 5.49 20.15 0.00
CA GLU A 52 6.12 21.10 -0.91
C GLU A 52 7.26 20.47 -1.71
N ARG A 53 8.13 19.71 -1.04
CA ARG A 53 9.25 19.01 -1.68
C ARG A 53 8.76 17.96 -2.68
N SER A 54 7.74 17.20 -2.31
CA SER A 54 7.14 16.16 -3.16
C SER A 54 6.50 16.77 -4.41
N THR A 55 5.75 17.87 -4.27
CA THR A 55 5.18 18.62 -5.40
C THR A 55 6.27 19.18 -6.32
N GLN A 56 7.34 19.76 -5.77
CA GLN A 56 8.45 20.29 -6.56
C GLN A 56 9.17 19.19 -7.33
N SER A 57 9.41 18.04 -6.70
CA SER A 57 10.01 16.86 -7.35
C SER A 57 9.15 16.38 -8.52
N ALA A 58 7.84 16.14 -8.30
CA ALA A 58 6.92 15.71 -9.35
C ALA A 58 6.82 16.74 -10.51
N THR A 59 6.84 18.04 -10.19
CA THR A 59 6.87 19.12 -11.18
C THR A 59 8.12 19.05 -12.07
N GLN A 60 9.28 18.80 -11.48
CA GLN A 60 10.53 18.66 -12.23
C GLN A 60 10.52 17.41 -13.11
N SER A 61 10.03 16.28 -12.60
CA SER A 61 9.87 15.04 -13.37
C SER A 61 8.92 15.24 -14.55
N LEU A 62 7.79 15.91 -14.34
CA LEU A 62 6.82 16.23 -15.40
C LEU A 62 7.46 17.10 -16.49
N ARG A 63 8.26 18.09 -16.10
CA ARG A 63 9.02 18.92 -17.03
C ARG A 63 9.99 18.10 -17.88
N SER A 64 10.69 17.12 -17.29
CA SER A 64 11.58 16.22 -18.04
C SER A 64 10.81 15.34 -19.02
N ALA A 65 9.73 14.70 -18.55
CA ALA A 65 8.89 13.85 -19.39
C ALA A 65 8.31 14.59 -20.60
N ARG A 66 7.84 15.83 -20.40
CA ARG A 66 7.37 16.70 -21.50
C ARG A 66 8.50 17.07 -22.47
N LYS A 67 9.70 17.35 -21.98
CA LYS A 67 10.88 17.62 -22.82
C LYS A 67 11.29 16.42 -23.67
N GLU A 68 11.14 15.22 -23.12
CA GLU A 68 11.43 13.94 -23.79
C GLU A 68 10.29 13.49 -24.74
N ASN A 69 9.16 14.21 -24.77
CA ASN A 69 7.95 13.83 -25.49
C ASN A 69 7.37 12.46 -25.06
N ASP A 70 7.58 12.07 -23.81
CA ASP A 70 7.00 10.86 -23.25
C ASP A 70 5.56 11.13 -22.78
N VAL A 71 4.60 10.80 -23.65
CA VAL A 71 3.17 11.04 -23.42
C VAL A 71 2.65 10.24 -22.23
N VAL A 72 3.14 9.01 -22.03
CA VAL A 72 2.67 8.14 -20.95
C VAL A 72 3.15 8.67 -19.61
N LYS A 73 4.45 8.99 -19.48
CA LYS A 73 5.00 9.56 -18.25
C LYS A 73 4.39 10.92 -17.94
N SER A 74 4.22 11.78 -18.94
CA SER A 74 3.66 13.10 -18.72
C SER A 74 2.20 13.04 -18.25
N LEU A 75 1.36 12.16 -18.80
CA LEU A 75 -0.03 11.99 -18.32
C LEU A 75 -0.08 11.43 -16.89
N CYS A 76 0.73 10.41 -16.58
CA CYS A 76 0.81 9.84 -15.23
C CYS A 76 1.25 10.90 -14.20
N LEU A 77 2.32 11.63 -14.50
CA LEU A 77 2.85 12.67 -13.62
C LEU A 77 1.90 13.88 -13.48
N ASP A 78 1.17 14.24 -14.52
CA ASP A 78 0.17 15.33 -14.46
C ASP A 78 -0.97 14.99 -13.49
N ASP A 79 -1.51 13.76 -13.57
CA ASP A 79 -2.51 13.26 -12.62
C ASP A 79 -1.98 13.27 -11.18
N LYS A 80 -0.80 12.69 -10.94
CA LYS A 80 -0.23 12.62 -9.58
C LYS A 80 0.16 13.99 -9.04
N LEU A 81 0.65 14.89 -9.89
CA LEU A 81 0.96 16.26 -9.50
C LEU A 81 -0.32 17.00 -9.08
N ALA A 82 -1.40 16.89 -9.84
CA ALA A 82 -2.67 17.50 -9.49
C ALA A 82 -3.18 17.00 -8.13
N GLN A 83 -3.09 15.68 -7.88
CA GLN A 83 -3.45 15.10 -6.58
C GLN A 83 -2.55 15.60 -5.44
N LEU A 84 -1.23 15.72 -5.67
CA LEU A 84 -0.27 16.27 -4.70
C LEU A 84 -0.56 17.73 -4.37
N GLU A 85 -0.89 18.55 -5.37
CA GLU A 85 -1.19 19.98 -5.16
C GLU A 85 -2.44 20.18 -4.30
N VAL A 86 -3.50 19.39 -4.55
CA VAL A 86 -4.71 19.41 -3.72
C VAL A 86 -4.41 18.95 -2.29
N ALA A 87 -3.65 17.87 -2.13
CA ALA A 87 -3.27 17.37 -0.80
C ALA A 87 -2.42 18.40 -0.04
N ARG A 88 -1.42 19.02 -0.69
CA ARG A 88 -0.58 20.09 -0.12
C ARG A 88 -1.43 21.29 0.33
N ALA A 89 -2.32 21.78 -0.53
CA ALA A 89 -3.18 22.92 -0.19
C ALA A 89 -4.09 22.60 1.01
N THR A 90 -4.58 21.36 1.09
CA THR A 90 -5.38 20.90 2.23
C THR A 90 -4.54 20.83 3.51
N VAL A 91 -3.30 20.33 3.45
CA VAL A 91 -2.38 20.33 4.60
C VAL A 91 -2.11 21.75 5.07
N GLU A 92 -1.81 22.68 4.16
CA GLU A 92 -1.57 24.10 4.48
C GLU A 92 -2.76 24.70 5.24
N GLU A 93 -3.98 24.51 4.74
CA GLU A 93 -5.20 24.96 5.40
C GLU A 93 -5.35 24.36 6.81
N ARG A 94 -5.09 23.05 6.98
CA ARG A 94 -5.21 22.39 8.28
C ARG A 94 -4.10 22.78 9.25
N VAL A 95 -2.89 23.10 8.78
CA VAL A 95 -1.82 23.65 9.62
C VAL A 95 -2.23 25.02 10.17
N LEU A 96 -2.80 25.89 9.34
CA LEU A 96 -3.31 27.19 9.79
C LEU A 96 -4.47 27.03 10.78
N SER A 97 -5.39 26.10 10.53
CA SER A 97 -6.48 25.77 11.47
C SER A 97 -5.94 25.28 12.81
N LEU A 98 -4.96 24.38 12.79
CA LEU A 98 -4.28 23.87 13.98
C LEU A 98 -3.64 25.00 14.79
N GLU A 99 -2.93 25.92 14.13
CA GLU A 99 -2.35 27.10 14.79
C GLU A 99 -3.42 27.97 15.46
N GLY A 100 -4.57 28.16 14.80
CA GLY A 100 -5.72 28.87 15.36
C GLY A 100 -6.31 28.15 16.57
N ALA A 101 -6.48 26.82 16.51
CA ALA A 101 -6.98 26.01 17.61
C ALA A 101 -6.06 26.05 18.83
N ILE A 102 -4.73 26.05 18.62
CA ILE A 102 -3.73 26.22 19.67
C ILE A 102 -3.88 27.59 20.35
N GLN A 103 -3.99 28.66 19.57
CA GLN A 103 -4.17 30.02 20.11
C GLN A 103 -5.48 30.16 20.91
N ALA A 104 -6.54 29.49 20.46
CA ALA A 104 -7.84 29.47 21.11
C ALA A 104 -7.92 28.49 22.31
N ASN A 105 -6.86 27.71 22.60
CA ASN A 105 -6.87 26.62 23.58
C ASN A 105 -8.00 25.60 23.34
N ASN A 106 -8.36 25.37 22.07
CA ASN A 106 -9.38 24.39 21.68
C ASN A 106 -8.76 23.00 21.51
N ALA A 107 -8.78 22.19 22.57
CA ALA A 107 -8.18 20.85 22.56
C ALA A 107 -8.77 19.92 21.48
N GLU A 108 -10.09 19.92 21.30
CA GLU A 108 -10.75 19.09 20.28
C GLU A 108 -10.32 19.49 18.86
N GLY A 109 -10.22 20.81 18.60
CA GLY A 109 -9.72 21.33 17.33
C GLY A 109 -8.26 20.93 17.07
N ILE A 110 -7.40 21.01 18.09
CA ILE A 110 -5.99 20.63 18.00
C ILE A 110 -5.86 19.15 17.60
N GLU A 111 -6.57 18.26 18.30
CA GLU A 111 -6.53 16.83 18.05
C GLU A 111 -7.08 16.47 16.66
N HIS A 112 -8.21 17.08 16.28
CA HIS A 112 -8.84 16.86 14.98
C HIS A 112 -7.93 17.31 13.83
N ASP A 113 -7.47 18.56 13.84
CA ASP A 113 -6.66 19.10 12.76
C ASP A 113 -5.33 18.35 12.62
N PHE A 114 -4.70 17.98 13.74
CA PHE A 114 -3.49 17.17 13.70
C PHE A 114 -3.71 15.76 13.14
N SER A 115 -4.83 15.12 13.48
CA SER A 115 -5.20 13.82 12.91
C SER A 115 -5.40 13.90 11.39
N VAL A 116 -6.08 14.94 10.91
CA VAL A 116 -6.28 15.18 9.47
C VAL A 116 -4.95 15.43 8.76
N VAL A 117 -4.09 16.29 9.32
CA VAL A 117 -2.75 16.56 8.74
C VAL A 117 -1.92 15.27 8.67
N SER A 118 -1.98 14.43 9.71
CA SER A 118 -1.25 13.16 9.74
C SER A 118 -1.71 12.21 8.62
N ALA A 119 -3.03 12.04 8.45
CA ALA A 119 -3.58 11.21 7.38
C ALA A 119 -3.25 11.77 5.98
N LEU A 120 -3.23 13.09 5.82
CA LEU A 120 -2.78 13.73 4.58
C LEU A 120 -1.29 13.51 4.33
N GLY A 121 -0.46 13.49 5.38
CA GLY A 121 0.95 13.14 5.29
C GLY A 121 1.17 11.75 4.70
N ASP A 122 0.43 10.74 5.18
CA ASP A 122 0.46 9.38 4.62
C ASP A 122 0.04 9.37 3.14
N ARG A 123 -1.02 10.12 2.80
CA ARG A 123 -1.48 10.26 1.41
C ARG A 123 -0.44 10.90 0.50
N ILE A 124 0.22 11.96 0.96
CA ILE A 124 1.31 12.62 0.24
C ILE A 124 2.47 11.65 0.01
N GLY A 125 2.83 10.86 1.02
CA GLY A 125 3.84 9.80 0.89
C GLY A 125 3.47 8.78 -0.19
N SER A 126 2.22 8.29 -0.20
CA SER A 126 1.72 7.39 -1.24
C SER A 126 1.81 8.02 -2.64
N LEU A 127 1.33 9.26 -2.79
CA LEU A 127 1.34 9.98 -4.06
C LEU A 127 2.77 10.23 -4.57
N ALA A 128 3.71 10.53 -3.67
CA ALA A 128 5.12 10.69 -4.03
C ALA A 128 5.72 9.36 -4.55
N ASN A 129 5.38 8.24 -3.92
CA ASN A 129 5.81 6.91 -4.38
C ASN A 129 5.16 6.53 -5.72
N GLU A 130 3.88 6.84 -5.93
CA GLU A 130 3.19 6.64 -7.22
C GLU A 130 3.79 7.52 -8.32
N ALA A 131 4.17 8.77 -8.01
CA ALA A 131 4.87 9.64 -8.94
C ALA A 131 6.26 9.11 -9.32
N GLY A 132 6.98 8.48 -8.39
CA GLY A 132 8.23 7.76 -8.67
C GLY A 132 8.03 6.57 -9.62
N GLN A 133 6.93 5.82 -9.45
CA GLN A 133 6.58 4.73 -10.37
C GLN A 133 6.29 5.23 -11.80
N CYS A 134 5.74 6.44 -11.97
CA CYS A 134 5.53 7.03 -13.30
C CYS A 134 6.84 7.18 -14.09
N ILE A 135 7.98 7.37 -13.43
CA ILE A 135 9.31 7.48 -14.09
C ILE A 135 10.08 6.15 -14.12
N GLY A 136 9.48 5.07 -13.62
CA GLY A 136 10.12 3.75 -13.54
C GLY A 136 11.09 3.61 -12.35
N GLU A 137 10.99 4.47 -11.34
CA GLU A 137 11.64 4.27 -10.05
C GLU A 137 10.83 3.25 -9.23
N ASP A 138 10.92 1.97 -9.59
CA ASP A 138 10.34 0.91 -8.76
C ASP A 138 11.14 0.80 -7.46
N ARG A 139 10.59 1.39 -6.40
CA ARG A 139 11.07 1.24 -5.02
C ARG A 139 10.66 -0.12 -4.41
N THR A 140 10.18 -1.08 -5.20
CA THR A 140 9.98 -2.47 -4.76
C THR A 140 11.32 -3.18 -4.63
N SER A 141 12.13 -2.74 -3.67
CA SER A 141 13.12 -3.58 -3.00
C SER A 141 12.57 -4.01 -1.65
N GLU A 142 11.33 -4.49 -1.62
CA GLU A 142 10.84 -5.32 -0.53
C GLU A 142 11.12 -6.77 -0.92
N GLY A 143 12.31 -7.25 -0.55
CA GLY A 143 12.65 -8.67 -0.57
C GLY A 143 13.67 -9.08 -1.63
N THR A 144 14.93 -9.03 -1.24
CA THR A 144 16.06 -9.75 -1.86
C THR A 144 16.60 -9.11 -3.14
N GLY A 145 17.84 -8.63 -3.06
CA GLY A 145 18.79 -8.70 -4.19
C GLY A 145 19.10 -10.15 -4.54
N SER A 146 18.07 -10.94 -4.83
CA SER A 146 18.20 -12.24 -5.46
C SER A 146 18.71 -11.95 -6.85
N SER A 147 20.02 -12.09 -7.04
CA SER A 147 20.56 -12.34 -8.35
C SER A 147 19.80 -13.55 -8.90
N LEU A 148 18.85 -13.29 -9.81
CA LEU A 148 18.13 -14.34 -10.51
C LEU A 148 19.16 -15.02 -11.39
N GLN A 149 19.71 -16.13 -10.89
CA GLN A 149 20.58 -16.97 -11.70
C GLN A 149 19.72 -17.70 -12.73
N VAL A 150 19.68 -17.14 -13.94
CA VAL A 150 19.08 -17.80 -15.10
C VAL A 150 20.01 -18.95 -15.48
N THR A 151 19.65 -20.17 -15.09
CA THR A 151 20.31 -21.39 -15.56
C THR A 151 19.56 -21.91 -16.77
N PHE A 152 20.25 -22.01 -17.90
CA PHE A 152 19.73 -22.65 -19.09
C PHE A 152 19.94 -24.16 -18.97
N ASP A 153 18.87 -24.94 -19.08
CA ASP A 153 18.94 -26.40 -19.09
C ASP A 153 19.63 -26.89 -20.38
N PRO A 154 20.78 -27.58 -20.30
CA PRO A 154 21.52 -28.05 -21.47
C PRO A 154 20.81 -29.17 -22.24
N ALA A 155 19.73 -29.76 -21.70
CA ALA A 155 18.90 -30.72 -22.40
C ALA A 155 17.86 -30.05 -23.32
N ILE A 156 17.68 -28.73 -23.24
CA ILE A 156 16.82 -27.99 -24.16
C ILE A 156 17.60 -27.80 -25.47
N PRO A 157 17.10 -28.32 -26.61
CA PRO A 157 17.74 -28.13 -27.90
C PRO A 157 17.77 -26.63 -28.23
N THR A 158 18.98 -26.09 -28.48
CA THR A 158 19.20 -24.71 -28.90
C THR A 158 18.94 -24.48 -30.39
N THR A 159 18.48 -25.51 -31.10
CA THR A 159 18.20 -25.47 -32.52
C THR A 159 16.97 -24.61 -32.76
N ASP A 160 17.18 -23.49 -33.46
CA ASP A 160 16.11 -22.59 -33.88
C ASP A 160 15.14 -23.29 -34.86
N THR A 161 13.99 -23.70 -34.33
CA THR A 161 12.90 -24.33 -35.11
C THR A 161 12.03 -23.32 -35.86
N SER A 162 12.41 -22.04 -35.92
CA SER A 162 11.68 -21.01 -36.69
C SER A 162 11.69 -21.25 -38.21
N SER A 163 12.48 -22.22 -38.68
CA SER A 163 12.55 -22.63 -40.09
C SER A 163 11.89 -23.98 -40.39
N LEU A 164 11.20 -24.60 -39.42
CA LEU A 164 10.46 -25.83 -39.69
C LEU A 164 9.38 -25.54 -40.74
N PRO A 165 9.30 -26.34 -41.83
CA PRO A 165 8.25 -26.16 -42.82
C PRO A 165 6.91 -26.34 -42.11
N LEU A 166 6.05 -25.31 -42.17
CA LEU A 166 4.68 -25.45 -41.70
C LEU A 166 4.06 -26.61 -42.47
N GLY A 167 3.66 -27.67 -41.75
CA GLY A 167 2.79 -28.68 -42.31
C GLY A 167 1.55 -28.04 -42.92
N PRO A 168 0.86 -28.71 -43.86
CA PRO A 168 -0.33 -28.16 -44.49
C PRO A 168 -1.29 -27.66 -43.42
N ASN A 169 -1.75 -26.41 -43.57
CA ASN A 169 -2.68 -25.79 -42.65
C ASN A 169 -4.04 -26.48 -42.82
N ILE A 170 -4.27 -27.58 -42.09
CA ILE A 170 -5.55 -28.28 -42.09
C ILE A 170 -6.49 -27.47 -41.21
N SER A 171 -7.23 -26.55 -41.83
CA SER A 171 -8.34 -25.86 -41.20
C SER A 171 -9.47 -26.87 -40.97
N THR A 172 -9.48 -27.51 -39.80
CA THR A 172 -10.67 -28.24 -39.34
C THR A 172 -11.69 -27.21 -38.85
N PRO A 173 -12.86 -27.09 -39.51
CA PRO A 173 -13.90 -26.18 -39.04
C PRO A 173 -14.37 -26.60 -37.64
N PRO A 174 -14.73 -25.65 -36.77
CA PRO A 174 -15.27 -25.98 -35.46
C PRO A 174 -16.55 -26.81 -35.64
N LEU A 175 -16.64 -27.92 -34.92
CA LEU A 175 -17.90 -28.67 -34.80
C LEU A 175 -18.93 -27.70 -34.20
N ALA A 176 -19.98 -27.43 -34.96
CA ALA A 176 -21.11 -26.63 -34.49
C ALA A 176 -21.68 -27.30 -33.24
N ALA A 177 -21.50 -26.67 -32.07
CA ALA A 177 -22.24 -27.03 -30.88
C ALA A 177 -23.71 -26.71 -31.14
N SER A 178 -24.47 -27.74 -31.49
CA SER A 178 -25.91 -27.63 -31.65
C SER A 178 -26.51 -27.33 -30.28
N ALA A 179 -27.32 -26.27 -30.20
CA ALA A 179 -28.04 -25.90 -29.00
C ALA A 179 -29.03 -27.02 -28.63
N THR A 180 -28.85 -27.63 -27.46
CA THR A 180 -29.92 -28.36 -26.78
C THR A 180 -30.74 -27.35 -26.01
N PHE A 181 -32.00 -27.21 -26.45
CA PHE A 181 -33.11 -26.57 -25.74
C PHE A 181 -33.38 -27.25 -24.40
#